data_AF-A0A969STP1-F1
#
_entry.id   AF-A0A969STP1-F1
#
_cell.length_a   1.000
_cell.length_b   1.000
_cell.length_c   1.000
_cell.angle_alpha   90.00
_cell.angle_beta   90.00
_cell.angle_gamma   90.00
#
_symmetry.space_group_name_H-M   'P 1'
#
loop_
_entity.id
_entity.type
_entity.pdbx_description
1 polymer ?
#
loop_
_entity_poly.entity_id
_entity_poly.type
_entity_poly.pdbx_seq_one_letter_code
_entity_poly.pdbx_strand_id
1 'polypeptide(L)'
;MQDAQKASGEGDNFLLAKIGRESQNHPIQAANASLTKLATILIRRYFNENKTDARIINQVHDEIVVECKEEIAEEIAIKLVNIMEEAGKFMFKKVRMTATYEIDRCWTK
;
A
#
# COMPACT_ATOMS: atom_id res chain seq x y z
N MET A 1 -49.51 -13.22 -4.44
CA MET A 1 -48.99 -12.16 -3.53
C MET A 1 -47.91 -12.68 -2.57
N GLN A 2 -47.90 -13.95 -2.16
CA GLN A 2 -46.83 -14.51 -1.30
C GLN A 2 -45.48 -14.71 -2.02
N ASP A 3 -45.46 -14.99 -3.32
CA ASP A 3 -44.20 -15.22 -4.07
C ASP A 3 -43.38 -13.93 -4.32
N ALA A 4 -44.03 -12.77 -4.37
CA ALA A 4 -43.35 -11.48 -4.54
C ALA A 4 -42.60 -11.02 -3.28
N GLN A 5 -43.10 -11.35 -2.09
CA GLN A 5 -42.45 -11.05 -0.80
C GLN A 5 -41.26 -11.99 -0.52
N LYS A 6 -41.25 -13.20 -1.10
CA LYS A 6 -40.15 -14.15 -0.95
C LYS A 6 -38.95 -13.78 -1.82
N ALA A 7 -39.21 -13.30 -3.05
CA ALA A 7 -38.18 -12.83 -3.98
C ALA A 7 -37.48 -11.54 -3.51
N SER A 8 -38.17 -10.64 -2.81
CA SER A 8 -37.55 -9.43 -2.23
C SER A 8 -36.60 -9.76 -1.07
N GLY A 9 -36.95 -10.73 -0.22
CA GLY A 9 -36.14 -11.12 0.94
C GLY A 9 -34.83 -11.85 0.59
N GLU A 10 -34.79 -12.59 -0.52
CA GLU A 10 -33.55 -13.24 -0.98
C GLU A 10 -32.53 -12.24 -1.57
N GLY A 11 -33.01 -11.26 -2.33
CA GLY A 11 -32.18 -10.16 -2.84
C GLY A 11 -31.61 -9.28 -1.71
N ASP A 12 -32.43 -9.00 -0.69
CA ASP A 12 -32.02 -8.26 0.50
C ASP A 12 -30.97 -9.02 1.32
N ASN A 13 -31.15 -10.33 1.52
CA ASN A 13 -30.16 -11.17 2.21
C ASN A 13 -28.83 -11.25 1.46
N PHE A 14 -28.87 -11.34 0.13
CA PHE A 14 -27.65 -11.32 -0.70
C PHE A 14 -26.92 -9.96 -0.59
N LEU A 15 -27.67 -8.85 -0.63
CA LEU A 15 -27.13 -7.50 -0.49
C LEU A 15 -26.51 -7.29 0.90
N LEU A 16 -27.21 -7.69 1.97
CA LEU A 16 -26.69 -7.61 3.35
C LEU A 16 -25.42 -8.44 3.51
N ALA A 17 -25.36 -9.65 2.94
CA ALA A 17 -24.15 -10.48 2.98
C ALA A 17 -22.98 -9.84 2.21
N LYS A 18 -23.26 -9.19 1.07
CA LYS A 18 -22.25 -8.45 0.30
C LYS A 18 -21.71 -7.26 1.09
N ILE A 19 -22.59 -6.42 1.64
CA ILE A 19 -22.23 -5.27 2.48
C ILE A 19 -21.40 -5.76 3.67
N GLY A 20 -21.83 -6.85 4.33
CA GLY A 20 -21.09 -7.44 5.45
C GLY A 20 -19.64 -7.80 5.10
N ARG A 21 -19.41 -8.44 3.93
CA ARG A 21 -18.06 -8.75 3.45
C ARG A 21 -17.26 -7.48 3.13
N GLU A 22 -17.88 -6.51 2.46
CA GLU A 22 -17.22 -5.25 2.11
C GLU A 22 -16.84 -4.44 3.35
N SER A 23 -17.71 -4.37 4.35
CA SER A 23 -17.44 -3.67 5.62
C SER A 23 -16.29 -4.30 6.41
N GLN A 24 -16.10 -5.61 6.31
CA GLN A 24 -14.96 -6.29 6.95
C GLN A 24 -13.65 -6.05 6.19
N ASN A 25 -13.69 -6.02 4.85
CA ASN A 25 -12.49 -5.86 4.02
C ASN A 25 -12.00 -4.41 3.92
N HIS A 26 -12.91 -3.43 3.91
CA HIS A 26 -12.59 -2.01 3.73
C HIS A 26 -11.57 -1.49 4.75
N PRO A 27 -11.69 -1.74 6.06
CA PRO A 27 -10.71 -1.29 7.04
C PRO A 27 -9.30 -1.79 6.76
N ILE A 28 -9.16 -3.05 6.36
CA ILE A 28 -7.85 -3.66 6.08
C ILE A 28 -7.23 -3.05 4.82
N GLN A 29 -8.02 -2.94 3.74
CA GLN A 29 -7.57 -2.35 2.48
C GLN A 29 -7.25 -0.86 2.61
N ALA A 30 -8.07 -0.12 3.36
CA ALA A 30 -7.87 1.30 3.63
C ALA A 30 -6.61 1.53 4.48
N ALA A 31 -6.36 0.68 5.47
CA ALA A 31 -5.16 0.75 6.29
C ALA A 31 -3.89 0.50 5.45
N ASN A 32 -3.89 -0.53 4.59
CA ASN A 32 -2.79 -0.79 3.66
C ASN A 32 -2.57 0.41 2.73
N ALA A 33 -3.62 0.87 2.03
CA ALA A 33 -3.52 2.00 1.11
C ALA A 33 -3.04 3.29 1.80
N SER A 34 -3.43 3.51 3.06
CA SER A 34 -3.00 4.68 3.84
C SER A 34 -1.52 4.60 4.21
N LEU A 35 -1.03 3.43 4.60
CA LEU A 35 0.38 3.20 4.91
C LEU A 35 1.25 3.42 3.66
N THR A 36 0.91 2.80 2.53
CA THR A 36 1.71 2.93 1.29
C THR A 36 1.74 4.38 0.81
N LYS A 37 0.62 5.11 0.88
CA LYS A 37 0.57 6.53 0.53
C LYS A 37 1.41 7.39 1.48
N LEU A 38 1.40 7.10 2.78
CA LEU A 38 2.25 7.80 3.73
C LEU A 38 3.73 7.58 3.41
N ALA A 39 4.15 6.33 3.20
CA ALA A 39 5.52 6.00 2.80
C ALA A 39 5.91 6.73 1.50
N THR A 40 5.03 6.73 0.49
CA THR A 40 5.24 7.44 -0.78
C THR A 40 5.48 8.94 -0.58
N ILE A 41 4.70 9.61 0.28
CA ILE A 41 4.88 11.03 0.60
C ILE A 41 6.25 11.26 1.25
N LEU A 42 6.64 10.41 2.20
CA LEU A 42 7.93 10.53 2.90
C LEU A 42 9.11 10.29 1.96
N ILE A 43 9.04 9.30 1.07
CA ILE A 43 10.02 9.05 0.02
C ILE A 43 10.16 10.27 -0.89
N ARG A 44 9.04 10.82 -1.36
CA ARG A 44 9.05 11.99 -2.24
C ARG A 44 9.66 13.22 -1.55
N ARG A 45 9.38 13.43 -0.26
CA ARG A 45 10.01 14.49 0.54
C ARG A 45 11.51 14.28 0.64
N TYR A 46 11.95 13.08 0.98
CA TYR A 46 13.37 12.74 1.07
C TYR A 46 14.11 13.03 -0.25
N PHE A 47 13.55 12.61 -1.40
CA PHE A 47 14.15 12.89 -2.71
C PHE A 47 14.28 14.38 -3.00
N ASN A 48 13.26 15.17 -2.67
CA ASN A 48 13.28 16.62 -2.90
C ASN A 48 14.28 17.35 -1.98
N GLU A 49 14.31 16.98 -0.69
CA GLU A 49 15.18 17.60 0.31
C GLU A 49 16.65 17.31 0.05
N ASN A 50 16.96 16.09 -0.39
CA ASN A 50 18.34 15.64 -0.66
C ASN A 50 18.75 15.83 -2.12
N LYS A 51 17.85 16.34 -2.97
CA LYS A 51 18.07 16.55 -4.42
C LYS A 51 18.60 15.29 -5.11
N THR A 52 18.05 14.13 -4.76
CA THR A 52 18.45 12.83 -5.33
C THR A 52 18.05 12.76 -6.80
N ASP A 53 18.76 11.96 -7.61
CA ASP A 53 18.30 11.66 -8.98
C ASP A 53 17.16 10.63 -9.03
N ALA A 54 16.91 9.95 -7.90
CA ALA A 54 15.88 8.92 -7.76
C ALA A 54 14.46 9.44 -8.02
N ARG A 55 13.63 8.59 -8.62
CA ARG A 55 12.23 8.87 -8.97
C ARG A 55 11.35 7.67 -8.69
N ILE A 56 10.21 7.89 -8.04
CA ILE A 56 9.16 6.87 -7.96
C ILE A 56 8.56 6.72 -9.36
N ILE A 57 8.64 5.52 -9.94
CA ILE A 57 8.13 5.22 -11.28
C ILE A 57 6.82 4.44 -11.25
N ASN A 58 6.57 3.62 -10.21
CA ASN A 58 5.34 2.85 -10.09
C ASN A 58 5.01 2.50 -8.62
N GLN A 59 3.76 2.12 -8.37
CA GLN A 59 3.29 1.54 -7.11
C GLN A 59 2.41 0.32 -7.41
N VAL A 60 2.75 -0.84 -6.85
CA VAL A 60 2.01 -2.09 -7.02
C VAL A 60 1.64 -2.61 -5.64
N HIS A 61 0.41 -2.31 -5.21
CA HIS A 61 -0.07 -2.61 -3.85
C HIS A 61 0.82 -2.01 -2.75
N ASP A 62 1.65 -2.82 -2.10
CA ASP A 62 2.61 -2.47 -1.05
C ASP A 62 4.05 -2.31 -1.57
N GLU A 63 4.28 -2.52 -2.86
CA GLU A 63 5.56 -2.31 -3.55
C GLU A 63 5.65 -0.89 -4.12
N ILE A 64 6.77 -0.21 -3.86
CA ILE A 64 7.10 1.10 -4.42
C ILE A 64 8.33 0.94 -5.31
N VAL A 65 8.15 1.15 -6.61
CA VAL A 65 9.21 1.00 -7.60
C VAL A 65 9.88 2.35 -7.84
N VAL A 66 11.20 2.38 -7.71
CA VAL A 66 12.02 3.58 -7.87
C VAL A 66 13.10 3.34 -8.92
N GLU A 67 13.28 4.31 -9.80
CA GLU A 67 14.40 4.40 -10.73
C GLU A 67 15.45 5.38 -10.16
N CYS A 68 16.72 5.00 -10.18
CA CYS A 68 17.84 5.84 -9.78
C CYS A 68 19.12 5.40 -10.49
N LYS A 69 20.20 6.16 -10.37
CA LYS A 69 21.50 5.71 -10.90
C LYS A 69 22.07 4.52 -10.12
N GLU A 70 22.80 3.66 -10.83
CA GLU A 70 23.42 2.45 -10.27
C GLU A 70 24.36 2.78 -9.10
N GLU A 71 25.06 3.92 -9.15
CA GLU A 71 26.00 4.33 -8.11
C GLU A 71 25.34 4.64 -6.75
N ILE A 72 24.04 4.98 -6.74
CA ILE A 72 23.30 5.33 -5.51
C ILE A 72 22.21 4.30 -5.16
N ALA A 73 22.06 3.23 -5.95
CA ALA A 73 20.94 2.30 -5.82
C ALA A 73 20.84 1.67 -4.42
N GLU A 74 21.97 1.23 -3.87
CA GLU A 74 22.02 0.61 -2.54
C GLU A 74 21.67 1.60 -1.42
N GLU A 75 22.21 2.83 -1.48
CA GLU A 75 21.91 3.88 -0.50
C GLU A 75 20.43 4.23 -0.51
N ILE A 76 19.87 4.45 -1.71
CA ILE A 76 18.46 4.73 -1.89
C ILE A 76 17.63 3.58 -1.33
N ALA A 77 17.92 2.33 -1.70
CA ALA A 77 17.13 1.18 -1.27
C ALA A 77 17.09 1.03 0.27
N ILE A 78 18.23 1.14 0.95
CA ILE A 78 18.30 1.13 2.41
C ILE A 78 17.47 2.28 2.99
N LYS A 79 17.53 3.46 2.39
CA LYS A 79 16.75 4.60 2.85
C LYS A 79 15.24 4.39 2.67
N LEU A 80 14.81 3.80 1.55
CA LEU A 80 13.40 3.49 1.29
C LEU A 80 12.85 2.49 2.32
N VAL A 81 13.60 1.42 2.63
CA VAL A 81 13.23 0.46 3.69
C VAL A 81 12.98 1.20 5.01
N ASN A 82 13.93 2.04 5.43
CA ASN A 82 13.80 2.80 6.68
C ASN A 82 12.55 3.69 6.67
N ILE A 83 12.27 4.39 5.57
CA ILE A 83 11.09 5.24 5.44
C ILE A 83 9.79 4.42 5.53
N MET A 84 9.74 3.24 4.90
CA MET A 84 8.57 2.36 4.95
C MET A 84 8.33 1.81 6.36
N GLU A 85 9.38 1.38 7.06
CA GLU A 85 9.27 0.94 8.45
C GLU A 85 8.85 2.07 9.39
N GLU A 86 9.35 3.30 9.20
CA GLU A 86 8.95 4.50 9.95
C GLU A 86 7.47 4.83 9.74
N ALA A 87 6.99 4.78 8.50
CA ALA A 87 5.57 4.95 8.19
C ALA A 87 4.72 3.88 8.91
N GLY A 88 5.19 2.63 8.92
CA GLY A 88 4.56 1.52 9.63
C GLY A 88 4.48 1.78 11.14
N LYS A 89 5.58 2.21 11.76
CA LYS A 89 5.65 2.55 13.19
C LYS A 89 4.77 3.76 13.55
N PHE A 90 4.62 4.71 12.62
CA PHE A 90 3.71 5.83 12.81
C PHE A 90 2.26 5.35 12.88
N MET A 91 1.83 4.52 11.93
CA MET A 91 0.46 4.02 11.81
C MET A 91 0.10 2.95 12.84
N PHE A 92 1.00 2.01 13.10
CA PHE A 92 0.74 0.82 13.93
C PHE A 92 1.65 0.80 15.15
N LYS A 93 1.06 0.84 16.35
CA LYS A 93 1.80 0.86 17.62
C LYS A 93 2.07 -0.52 18.21
N LYS A 94 1.25 -1.52 17.84
CA LYS A 94 1.31 -2.86 18.41
C LYS A 94 2.11 -3.86 17.58
N VAL A 95 2.24 -3.61 16.28
CA VAL A 95 2.89 -4.52 15.34
C VAL A 95 3.95 -3.72 14.57
N ARG A 96 5.17 -4.25 14.53
CA ARG A 96 6.24 -3.69 13.72
C ARG A 96 6.06 -4.13 12.28
N MET A 97 5.97 -3.17 11.36
CA MET A 97 6.04 -3.44 9.92
C MET A 97 7.50 -3.52 9.50
N THR A 98 7.82 -4.43 8.58
CA THR A 98 9.14 -4.59 7.98
C THR A 98 9.05 -4.39 6.48
N ALA A 99 10.13 -3.91 5.87
CA ALA A 99 10.23 -3.77 4.41
C ALA A 99 11.47 -4.48 3.88
N THR A 100 11.39 -4.90 2.62
CA THR A 100 12.47 -5.54 1.86
C THR A 100 12.67 -4.77 0.55
N TYR A 101 13.82 -4.95 -0.07
CA TYR A 101 14.12 -4.34 -1.37
C TYR A 101 14.81 -5.34 -2.30
N GLU A 102 14.70 -5.04 -3.58
CA GLU A 102 15.42 -5.69 -4.66
C GLU A 102 15.90 -4.60 -5.63
N ILE A 103 17.10 -4.77 -6.19
CA ILE A 103 17.71 -3.86 -7.16
C ILE A 103 17.95 -4.67 -8.42
N ASP A 104 17.31 -4.27 -9.51
CA ASP A 104 17.47 -4.88 -10.83
C ASP A 104 17.41 -3.79 -11.91
N ARG A 105 17.96 -4.10 -13.08
CA ARG A 105 17.93 -3.25 -14.28
C ARG A 105 16.59 -3.30 -15.01
N CYS A 106 15.78 -4.31 -14.71
CA CYS A 106 14.43 -4.46 -15.23
C CYS A 106 13.53 -5.09 -14.19
N TRP A 107 12.24 -4.79 -14.25
CA TRP A 107 11.29 -5.43 -13.35
C TRP A 107 11.09 -6.89 -13.75
N THR A 108 11.44 -7.79 -12.85
CA THR A 108 11.21 -9.23 -12.96
C THR A 108 10.17 -9.64 -11.92
N LYS A 109 9.46 -10.74 -12.18
CA LYS A 109 8.37 -11.25 -11.33
C LYS A 109 8.82 -12.48 -10.56
#